data_AF-A0A4P5VCH0-F1
#
_entry.id   AF-A0A4P5VCH0-F1
#
_cell.length_a   1.000
_cell.length_b   1.000
_cell.length_c   1.000
_cell.angle_alpha   90.00
_cell.angle_beta   90.00
_cell.angle_gamma   90.00
#
_symmetry.space_group_name_H-M   'P 1'
#
loop_
_entity.id
_entity.type
_entity.pdbx_description
1 polymer ?
#
loop_
_entity_poly.entity_id
_entity_poly.type
_entity_poly.pdbx_seq_one_letter_code
_entity_poly.pdbx_strand_id
1 'polypeptide(L)' 'MADFLVLFSDPVGAGYRKVQALTAQHAAEVMKLLNPEALVSVVPAEQLSVIDRHQLVADWIRLTQG' A
#
# COMPACT_ATOMS: atom_id res chain seq x y z
N MET A 1 -16.58 2.39 -7.38
CA MET A 1 -15.39 1.74 -6.78
C MET A 1 -14.16 2.32 -7.45
N ALA A 2 -13.09 2.55 -6.69
CA ALA A 2 -11.84 3.12 -7.16
C ALA A 2 -10.68 2.15 -6.91
N ASP A 3 -9.63 2.25 -7.73
CA ASP A 3 -8.40 1.50 -7.56
C ASP A 3 -7.45 2.23 -6.59
N PHE A 4 -6.92 1.49 -5.62
CA PHE A 4 -5.89 1.97 -4.71
C PHE A 4 -4.66 1.08 -4.82
N LEU A 5 -3.46 1.68 -4.75
CA LEU A 5 -2.24 0.93 -4.48
C LEU A 5 -2.03 0.91 -2.97
N VAL A 6 -1.99 -0.27 -2.40
CA VAL A 6 -1.71 -0.48 -0.99
C VAL A 6 -0.27 -0.97 -0.86
N LEU A 7 0.59 -0.16 -0.27
CA LEU A 7 1.92 -0.54 0.18
C LEU A 7 1.77 -1.28 1.51
N PHE A 8 2.48 -2.39 1.66
CA PHE A 8 2.43 -3.18 2.89
C PHE A 8 3.81 -3.71 3.27
N SER A 9 4.05 -3.87 4.57
CA SER A 9 5.24 -4.50 5.13
C SER A 9 4.85 -5.40 6.27
N ASP A 10 5.39 -6.62 6.30
CA ASP A 10 5.19 -7.62 7.33
C ASP A 10 6.52 -8.33 7.66
N PRO A 11 6.54 -9.31 8.58
CA PRO A 11 7.79 -10.01 8.94
C PRO A 11 8.45 -10.79 7.79
N VAL A 12 7.73 -11.08 6.70
CA VAL A 12 8.24 -11.81 5.53
C VAL A 12 8.83 -10.84 4.51
N GLY A 13 8.31 -9.62 4.43
CA GLY A 13 8.88 -8.56 3.60
C GLY A 13 7.93 -7.40 3.33
N ALA A 14 8.26 -6.60 2.33
CA ALA A 14 7.47 -5.45 1.92
C ALA A 14 7.14 -5.51 0.42
N GLY A 15 6.01 -4.92 0.05
CA GLY A 15 5.52 -4.93 -1.32
C GLY A 15 4.33 -4.00 -1.52
N TYR A 16 3.65 -4.21 -2.64
CA TYR A 16 2.44 -3.46 -2.99
C TYR A 16 1.38 -4.35 -3.61
N ARG A 17 0.11 -3.96 -3.46
CA ARG A 17 -1.03 -4.63 -4.07
C ARG A 17 -2.04 -3.60 -4.55
N LYS A 18 -2.64 -3.83 -5.71
CA LYS A 18 -3.83 -3.06 -6.13
C LYS A 18 -5.07 -3.61 -5.43
N VAL A 19 -5.84 -2.73 -4.81
CA VAL A 19 -7.07 -3.06 -4.10
C VAL A 19 -8.18 -2.17 -4.65
N GLN A 20 -9.28 -2.78 -5.05
CA GLN A 20 -10.50 -2.05 -5.39
C GLN A 20 -11.31 -1.83 -4.13
N ALA A 21 -11.58 -0.57 -3.81
CA ALA A 21 -12.32 -0.21 -2.62
C ALA A 21 -13.23 1.01 -2.86
N LEU A 22 -14.05 1.30 -1.86
CA LEU A 22 -14.88 2.50 -1.85
C LEU A 22 -14.08 3.74 -1.43
N THR A 23 -13.12 3.56 -0.53
CA THR A 23 -12.29 4.62 0.05
C THR A 23 -10.89 4.07 0.33
N ALA A 24 -9.92 4.97 0.55
CA ALA A 24 -8.57 4.58 0.98
C ALA A 24 -8.59 3.83 2.33
N GLN A 25 -9.46 4.23 3.25
CA GLN A 25 -9.65 3.55 4.54
C GLN A 25 -10.14 2.11 4.33
N HIS A 26 -11.14 1.91 3.47
CA HIS A 26 -11.64 0.58 3.15
C HIS A 26 -10.55 -0.29 2.46
N ALA A 27 -9.69 0.30 1.61
CA ALA A 27 -8.55 -0.42 1.03
C ALA A 27 -7.52 -0.87 2.10
N ALA A 28 -7.27 -0.02 3.11
CA ALA A 28 -6.39 -0.37 4.23
C ALA A 28 -6.99 -1.51 5.07
N GLU A 29 -8.29 -1.44 5.38
CA GLU A 29 -9.02 -2.48 6.10
C GLU A 29 -8.97 -3.82 5.39
N VAL A 30 -9.17 -3.84 4.06
CA VAL A 30 -9.05 -5.06 3.25
C VAL A 30 -7.65 -5.68 3.38
N MET A 31 -6.57 -4.89 3.38
CA MET A 31 -5.23 -5.44 3.60
C MET A 31 -5.00 -5.90 5.04
N LYS A 32 -5.53 -5.18 6.02
CA LYS A 32 -5.46 -5.57 7.44
C LYS A 32 -6.24 -6.85 7.74
N LEU A 33 -7.30 -7.16 7.01
CA LEU A 33 -8.00 -8.44 7.11
C LEU A 33 -7.12 -9.62 6.65
N LEU A 34 -6.25 -9.40 5.66
CA LEU A 34 -5.35 -10.43 5.15
C LEU A 34 -4.09 -10.58 6.00
N ASN A 35 -3.59 -9.46 6.54
CA ASN A 35 -2.45 -9.45 7.44
C ASN A 35 -2.66 -8.35 8.52
N PRO A 36 -3.17 -8.72 9.71
CA PRO A 36 -3.47 -7.77 10.77
C PRO A 36 -2.26 -6.97 11.25
N GLU A 37 -1.09 -7.60 11.25
CA GLU A 37 0.16 -7.04 11.77
C GLU A 37 0.91 -6.21 10.73
N ALA A 38 0.54 -6.30 9.44
CA ALA A 38 1.24 -5.57 8.39
C ALA A 38 1.13 -4.05 8.61
N LEU A 39 2.23 -3.33 8.46
CA LEU A 39 2.18 -1.88 8.26
C LEU A 39 1.58 -1.62 6.88
N VAL A 40 0.65 -0.67 6.79
CA VAL A 40 -0.11 -0.42 5.56
C VAL A 40 -0.10 1.07 5.25
N SER A 41 0.16 1.42 3.99
CA SER A 41 -0.03 2.76 3.45
C SER A 41 -0.81 2.68 2.15
N VAL A 42 -1.76 3.60 1.94
CA VAL A 42 -2.67 3.55 0.80
C VAL A 42 -2.47 4.78 -0.07
N VAL A 43 -2.31 4.56 -1.37
CA VAL A 43 -2.15 5.61 -2.38
C VAL A 43 -3.25 5.45 -3.43
N PRO A 44 -4.06 6.49 -3.70
CA PRO A 44 -5.03 6.48 -4.80
C PRO A 44 -4.33 6.22 -6.14
N ALA A 45 -4.85 5.30 -6.95
CA ALA A 45 -4.14 4.86 -8.15
C ALA A 45 -3.99 5.96 -9.21
N GLU A 46 -4.87 6.95 -9.20
CA GLU A 46 -4.80 8.13 -10.06
C GLU A 46 -3.56 9.01 -9.80
N GLN A 47 -2.98 8.95 -8.59
CA GLN A 47 -1.77 9.69 -8.22
C GLN A 47 -0.47 9.02 -8.70
N LEU A 48 -0.58 7.80 -9.24
CA LEU A 48 0.55 6.94 -9.56
C LEU A 48 0.90 6.88 -11.05
N SER A 49 0.25 7.69 -11.89
CA SER A 49 0.43 7.65 -13.35
C SER A 49 1.86 7.89 -13.81
N VAL A 50 2.70 8.52 -12.97
CA VAL A 50 4.09 8.90 -13.30
C VAL A 50 5.14 8.30 -12.34
N ILE A 51 4.71 7.53 -11.33
CA ILE A 51 5.60 7.05 -10.26
C ILE A 51 5.96 5.57 -10.48
N ASP A 52 7.25 5.26 -10.47
CA ASP A 52 7.72 3.87 -10.43
C ASP A 52 7.33 3.21 -9.11
N ARG A 53 6.60 2.10 -9.18
CA ARG A 53 6.04 1.39 -8.01
C ARG A 53 7.11 0.74 -7.15
N HIS A 54 8.20 0.26 -7.75
CA HIS A 54 9.31 -0.33 -6.98
C HIS A 54 10.09 0.75 -6.25
N GLN A 55 10.31 1.90 -6.89
CA GLN A 55 10.93 3.07 -6.24
C GLN A 55 10.05 3.57 -5.09
N LEU A 56 8.73 3.65 -5.30
CA LEU A 56 7.78 4.05 -4.27
C LEU A 56 7.81 3.14 -3.03
N VAL A 57 7.91 1.82 -3.23
CA VAL A 57 8.03 0.86 -2.11
C VAL A 57 9.37 1.04 -1.40
N ALA A 58 10.47 1.19 -2.15
CA ALA A 58 11.79 1.39 -1.57
C ALA A 58 11.86 2.67 -0.74
N ASP A 59 11.28 3.77 -1.22
CA ASP A 59 11.24 5.05 -0.50
C ASP A 59 10.33 4.97 0.72
N TRP A 60 9.18 4.30 0.60
CA TRP A 60 8.28 4.08 1.73
C TRP A 60 8.94 3.27 2.85
N ILE A 61 9.64 2.17 2.51
CA ILE A 61 10.40 1.37 3.49
C ILE A 61 11.43 2.24 4.21
N ARG A 62 12.23 3.02 3.47
CA ARG A 62 13.25 3.92 4.06
C ARG A 62 12.62 4.91 5.04
N LEU A 63 11.48 5.50 4.70
CA LEU A 63 10.77 6.46 5.56
C LEU A 63 10.13 5.83 6.81
N THR A 64 9.76 4.54 6.74
CA THR A 64 9.16 3.81 7.87
C THR A 64 10.18 3.17 8.81
N GLN A 65 11.44 3.03 8.40
CA GLN A 65 12.51 2.41 9.20
C GLN A 65 13.53 3.41 9.77
N GLY A 66 13.47 4.70 9.38
CA GLY A 66 14.35 5.76 9.88
C GLY A 66 13.63 6.65 10.89
#